data_AF-Q5I3A9-F1
#
_entry.id   AF-Q5I3A9-F1
#
_cell.length_a   1.000
_cell.length_b   1.000
_cell.length_c   1.000
_cell.angle_alpha   90.00
_cell.angle_beta   90.00
_cell.angle_gamma   90.00
#
_symmetry.space_group_name_H-M   'P 1'
#
loop_
_entity.id
_entity.type
_entity.pdbx_description
1 polymer ?
#
loop_
_entity_poly.entity_id
_entity_poly.type
_entity_poly.pdbx_seq_one_letter_code
_entity_poly.pdbx_strand_id
1 'polypeptide(L)'
;LGVDKYKASPKEFYEAITERYYDPAQGHGEGKYAEYWEPLPFSQYLDPYTYYSPPAQPDKVATREECIECHEDETRGWVHAWRKSVHANLDEIRDLPKDDSRYYKKKLIKEVEKNLRSMGKLEKNENLKEVSCIDCHVGVGAEKGHHNQDLRLPDAAACGICHLQQFAERESERDTLTWPDTDVKGNKIDPVWPPGRPSHALDYQANVDLATWAAMEDREVADGCTMCHINQNRCDTCHTRHQFSAVEARKPDACGNCHNGADHNEYENYLMSKHGTTYLMLGDTWDLEVPLKDAIAENGQTAPTCAFCHMEYKGRFGHNVVRKVRWAFNPQEKIANNLEHEWYEYRNEAWIETCTNCHSATFAESYLEFVDNGIISGLKKQLEAKQIVEALYEDGLLPGQKTNRPAPPKPEHDAPGEFFQLFIAKGNNPTAVELQYAKMWEQDLLKHYKALAHVNPGFWT
;
A
#
# COMPACT_ATOMS: atom_id res chain seq x y z
N LEU A 1 21.42 1.32 3.50
CA LEU A 1 21.71 0.14 2.66
C LEU A 1 23.20 -0.19 2.52
N GLY A 2 24.15 0.70 2.87
CA GLY A 2 25.58 0.35 2.84
C GLY A 2 26.21 0.19 1.44
N VAL A 3 25.47 0.55 0.37
CA VAL A 3 25.91 0.47 -1.03
C VAL A 3 26.07 1.85 -1.65
N ASP A 4 27.05 2.01 -2.54
CA ASP A 4 27.32 3.26 -3.26
C ASP A 4 26.33 3.44 -4.42
N LYS A 5 25.58 4.54 -4.40
CA LYS A 5 24.53 4.87 -5.39
C LYS A 5 25.01 4.83 -6.85
N TYR A 6 26.27 5.14 -7.13
CA TYR A 6 26.80 5.27 -8.49
C TYR A 6 27.65 4.07 -8.92
N LYS A 7 28.09 3.24 -7.98
CA LYS A 7 28.99 2.11 -8.25
C LYS A 7 28.34 0.75 -8.05
N ALA A 8 27.32 0.65 -7.20
CA ALA A 8 26.64 -0.62 -6.94
C ALA A 8 26.06 -1.21 -8.23
N SER A 9 26.43 -2.45 -8.50
CA SER A 9 25.79 -3.27 -9.52
C SER A 9 24.31 -3.52 -9.16
N PRO A 10 23.45 -3.85 -10.14
CA PRO A 10 22.08 -4.28 -9.85
C PRO A 10 22.01 -5.43 -8.84
N LYS A 11 22.99 -6.35 -8.89
CA LYS A 11 23.09 -7.45 -7.92
C LYS A 11 23.34 -6.95 -6.50
N GLU A 12 24.38 -6.15 -6.28
CA GLU A 12 24.71 -5.60 -4.94
C GLU A 12 23.55 -4.77 -4.39
N PHE A 13 22.87 -4.01 -5.24
CA PHE A 13 21.71 -3.22 -4.83
C PHE A 13 20.50 -4.09 -4.46
N TYR A 14 20.18 -5.10 -5.27
CA TYR A 14 19.11 -6.06 -4.96
C TYR A 14 19.40 -6.81 -3.65
N GLU A 15 20.61 -7.35 -3.50
CA GLU A 15 21.03 -8.08 -2.30
C GLU A 15 20.87 -7.21 -1.04
N ALA A 16 21.34 -5.96 -1.07
CA ALA A 16 21.22 -5.04 0.06
C ALA A 16 19.76 -4.66 0.39
N ILE A 17 18.89 -4.53 -0.61
CA ILE A 17 17.46 -4.30 -0.37
C ILE A 17 16.82 -5.56 0.23
N THR A 18 17.09 -6.74 -0.34
CA THR A 18 16.51 -8.00 0.12
C THR A 18 16.97 -8.38 1.52
N GLU A 19 18.22 -8.10 1.88
CA GLU A 19 18.73 -8.30 3.24
C GLU A 19 17.90 -7.51 4.25
N ARG A 20 17.61 -6.24 3.97
CA ARG A 20 16.72 -5.42 4.80
C ARG A 20 15.27 -5.92 4.77
N TYR A 21 14.77 -6.32 3.60
CA TYR A 21 13.38 -6.74 3.40
C TYR A 21 13.01 -8.00 4.20
N TYR A 22 13.94 -8.94 4.31
CA TYR A 22 13.74 -10.19 5.05
C TYR A 22 14.17 -10.14 6.53
N ASP A 23 14.71 -9.01 7.00
CA ASP A 23 15.15 -8.87 8.39
C ASP A 23 13.95 -8.67 9.33
N PRO A 24 13.70 -9.57 10.30
CA PRO A 24 12.63 -9.39 11.28
C PRO A 24 12.77 -8.11 12.10
N ALA A 25 14.00 -7.64 12.36
CA ALA A 25 14.25 -6.37 13.05
C ALA A 25 13.83 -5.15 12.21
N GLN A 26 13.58 -5.34 10.92
CA GLN A 26 13.07 -4.35 9.98
C GLN A 26 11.60 -4.58 9.61
N GLY A 27 10.89 -5.46 10.34
CA GLY A 27 9.45 -5.65 10.19
C GLY A 27 9.03 -6.81 9.29
N HIS A 28 9.92 -7.76 9.01
CA HIS A 28 9.57 -9.00 8.34
C HIS A 28 8.96 -10.03 9.31
N GLY A 29 7.98 -10.82 8.85
CA GLY A 29 7.39 -11.93 9.61
C GLY A 29 6.32 -11.53 10.63
N GLU A 30 6.21 -12.30 11.70
CA GLU A 30 5.05 -12.35 12.62
C GLU A 30 4.86 -11.11 13.53
N GLY A 31 5.79 -10.16 13.49
CA GLY A 31 5.75 -8.94 14.28
C GLY A 31 6.01 -9.14 15.78
N LYS A 32 5.93 -8.06 16.54
CA LYS A 32 6.28 -8.06 17.99
C LYS A 32 5.27 -8.79 18.88
N TYR A 33 4.09 -9.14 18.36
CA TYR A 33 3.02 -9.80 19.11
C TYR A 33 2.78 -11.25 18.66
N ALA A 34 3.76 -11.88 18.00
CA ALA A 34 3.70 -13.26 17.51
C ALA A 34 3.19 -14.28 18.55
N GLU A 35 3.48 -14.09 19.84
CA GLU A 35 3.05 -15.01 20.91
C GLU A 35 1.53 -15.01 21.19
N TYR A 36 0.76 -14.05 20.64
CA TYR A 36 -0.67 -13.87 20.92
C TYR A 36 -1.59 -14.41 19.83
N TRP A 37 -1.05 -14.90 18.71
CA TRP A 37 -1.86 -15.36 17.59
C TRP A 37 -1.17 -16.52 16.86
N GLU A 38 -1.97 -17.30 16.12
CA GLU A 38 -1.48 -18.36 15.24
C GLU A 38 -2.02 -18.14 13.82
N PRO A 39 -1.27 -18.53 12.77
CA PRO A 39 -1.72 -18.39 11.39
C PRO A 39 -2.91 -19.31 11.10
N LEU A 40 -3.84 -18.83 10.29
CA LEU A 40 -4.87 -19.65 9.67
C LEU A 40 -4.28 -20.40 8.46
N PRO A 41 -4.94 -21.47 7.96
CA PRO A 41 -4.54 -22.10 6.72
C PRO A 41 -4.44 -21.12 5.54
N PHE A 42 -5.22 -20.04 5.53
CA PHE A 42 -5.19 -19.02 4.47
C PHE A 42 -4.03 -18.01 4.63
N SER A 43 -3.45 -17.86 5.82
CA SER A 43 -2.38 -16.88 6.08
C SER A 43 -1.12 -17.16 5.25
N GLN A 44 -0.92 -18.40 4.77
CA GLN A 44 0.12 -18.76 3.81
C GLN A 44 0.06 -17.99 2.48
N TYR A 45 -1.09 -17.43 2.12
CA TYR A 45 -1.25 -16.61 0.92
C TYR A 45 -1.11 -15.10 1.21
N LEU A 46 -1.14 -14.72 2.48
CA LEU A 46 -1.03 -13.33 2.96
C LEU A 46 0.41 -12.97 3.33
N ASP A 47 1.12 -13.90 3.99
CA ASP A 47 2.57 -13.85 4.21
C ASP A 47 3.21 -15.17 3.74
N PRO A 48 3.50 -15.29 2.44
CA PRO A 48 4.01 -16.53 1.92
C PRO A 48 5.42 -16.88 2.36
N TYR A 49 6.26 -15.89 2.65
CA TYR A 49 7.64 -16.17 3.05
C TYR A 49 7.68 -16.92 4.38
N THR A 50 6.83 -16.51 5.34
CA THR A 50 6.79 -17.10 6.67
C THR A 50 6.06 -18.44 6.69
N TYR A 51 4.94 -18.55 5.97
CA TYR A 51 3.98 -19.64 6.20
C TYR A 51 3.75 -20.58 5.01
N TYR A 52 4.15 -20.21 3.79
CA TYR A 52 3.84 -21.05 2.64
C TYR A 52 4.64 -22.34 2.65
N SER A 53 3.95 -23.44 2.37
CA SER A 53 4.54 -24.73 2.05
C SER A 53 3.88 -25.28 0.81
N PRO A 54 4.65 -25.88 -0.12
CA PRO A 54 4.08 -26.56 -1.27
C PRO A 54 3.00 -27.59 -0.88
N PRO A 55 1.97 -27.79 -1.70
CA PRO A 55 0.99 -28.84 -1.44
C PRO A 55 1.64 -30.22 -1.61
N ALA A 56 1.22 -31.19 -0.79
CA ALA A 56 1.78 -32.55 -0.82
C ALA A 56 1.56 -33.28 -2.16
N GLN A 57 0.54 -32.89 -2.92
CA GLN A 57 0.18 -33.45 -4.22
C GLN A 57 -0.04 -32.34 -5.26
N PRO A 58 0.22 -32.60 -6.56
CA PRO A 58 0.84 -33.82 -7.08
C PRO A 58 2.34 -33.95 -6.72
N ASP A 59 2.77 -35.18 -6.43
CA ASP A 59 4.19 -35.53 -6.27
C ASP A 59 4.85 -35.71 -7.65
N LYS A 60 5.08 -34.59 -8.35
CA LYS A 60 5.59 -34.57 -9.73
C LYS A 60 6.71 -33.54 -9.89
N VAL A 61 7.74 -33.91 -10.66
CA VAL A 61 8.66 -32.96 -11.29
C VAL A 61 8.05 -32.51 -12.60
N ALA A 62 7.81 -31.20 -12.75
CA ALA A 62 7.23 -30.60 -13.95
C ALA A 62 8.26 -29.72 -14.66
N THR A 63 8.29 -29.77 -15.99
CA THR A 63 9.00 -28.78 -16.81
C THR A 63 8.19 -27.49 -16.97
N ARG A 64 8.84 -26.46 -17.52
CA ARG A 64 8.20 -25.19 -17.93
C ARG A 64 6.92 -25.41 -18.75
N GLU A 65 6.97 -26.25 -19.77
CA GLU A 65 5.84 -26.54 -20.65
C GLU A 65 4.74 -27.31 -19.91
N GLU A 66 5.12 -28.30 -19.10
CA GLU A 66 4.17 -29.10 -18.32
C GLU A 66 3.42 -28.27 -17.27
N CYS A 67 4.01 -27.18 -16.76
CA CYS A 67 3.29 -26.22 -15.91
C CYS A 67 2.07 -25.67 -16.64
N ILE A 68 2.24 -25.26 -17.91
CA ILE A 68 1.17 -24.66 -18.70
C ILE A 68 0.16 -25.74 -19.10
N GLU A 69 0.63 -26.86 -19.67
CA GLU A 69 -0.23 -27.94 -20.17
C GLU A 69 -1.17 -28.49 -19.10
N CYS A 70 -0.68 -28.70 -17.87
CA CYS A 70 -1.51 -29.20 -16.77
C CYS A 70 -2.49 -28.13 -16.26
N HIS A 71 -2.01 -26.89 -16.09
CA HIS A 71 -2.85 -25.80 -15.56
C HIS A 71 -3.84 -25.23 -16.59
N GLU A 72 -3.71 -25.58 -17.87
CA GLU A 72 -4.75 -25.35 -18.86
C GLU A 72 -6.05 -26.07 -18.52
N ASP A 73 -5.99 -27.17 -17.76
CA ASP A 73 -7.18 -27.86 -17.26
C ASP A 73 -7.48 -27.54 -15.80
N GLU A 74 -6.46 -27.56 -14.92
CA GLU A 74 -6.62 -27.41 -13.47
C GLU A 74 -6.98 -25.98 -13.04
N THR A 75 -6.30 -24.98 -13.60
CA THR A 75 -6.52 -23.55 -13.26
C THR A 75 -6.61 -22.70 -14.51
N ARG A 76 -7.56 -23.07 -15.39
CA ARG A 76 -7.85 -22.42 -16.69
C ARG A 76 -7.75 -20.90 -16.64
N GLY A 77 -8.36 -20.26 -15.64
CA GLY A 77 -8.37 -18.80 -15.53
C GLY A 77 -6.97 -18.18 -15.43
N TRP A 78 -6.05 -18.83 -14.72
CA TRP A 78 -4.67 -18.36 -14.54
C TRP A 78 -3.86 -18.47 -15.81
N VAL A 79 -3.98 -19.58 -16.54
CA VAL A 79 -3.31 -19.72 -17.84
C VAL A 79 -3.86 -18.73 -18.86
N HIS A 80 -5.17 -18.52 -18.91
CA HIS A 80 -5.76 -17.52 -19.81
C HIS A 80 -5.34 -16.09 -19.48
N ALA A 81 -5.28 -15.72 -18.19
CA ALA A 81 -4.80 -14.40 -17.78
C ALA A 81 -3.32 -14.20 -18.10
N TRP A 82 -2.48 -15.20 -17.81
CA TRP A 82 -1.05 -15.18 -18.15
C TRP A 82 -0.82 -15.06 -19.66
N ARG A 83 -1.54 -15.83 -20.50
CA ARG A 83 -1.46 -15.73 -21.97
C ARG A 83 -1.77 -14.35 -22.52
N LYS A 84 -2.58 -13.54 -21.81
CA LYS A 84 -2.92 -12.16 -22.17
C LYS A 84 -1.95 -11.13 -21.59
N SER A 85 -1.02 -11.55 -20.74
CA SER A 85 -0.07 -10.67 -20.07
C SER A 85 1.12 -10.33 -20.96
N VAL A 86 1.82 -9.26 -20.62
CA VAL A 86 3.14 -8.96 -21.21
C VAL A 86 4.17 -10.04 -20.85
N HIS A 87 4.03 -10.67 -19.68
CA HIS A 87 4.94 -11.74 -19.24
C HIS A 87 5.00 -12.93 -20.21
N ALA A 88 3.87 -13.29 -20.83
CA ALA A 88 3.82 -14.34 -21.85
C ALA A 88 4.24 -13.88 -23.26
N ASN A 89 4.26 -12.58 -23.52
CA ASN A 89 4.34 -12.02 -24.88
C ASN A 89 5.45 -10.96 -25.01
N LEU A 90 6.66 -11.25 -24.52
CA LEU A 90 7.77 -10.28 -24.54
C LEU A 90 8.21 -9.91 -25.96
N ASP A 91 8.14 -10.84 -26.92
CA ASP A 91 8.49 -10.58 -28.32
C ASP A 91 7.50 -9.63 -29.01
N GLU A 92 6.22 -9.69 -28.68
CA GLU A 92 5.23 -8.71 -29.14
C GLU A 92 5.67 -7.29 -28.75
N ILE A 93 6.09 -7.10 -27.49
CA ILE A 93 6.58 -5.81 -27.01
C ILE A 93 7.86 -5.40 -27.74
N ARG A 94 8.77 -6.34 -28.05
CA ARG A 94 10.02 -6.07 -28.80
C ARG A 94 9.77 -5.65 -30.25
N ASP A 95 8.64 -6.02 -30.82
CA ASP A 95 8.30 -5.71 -32.22
C ASP A 95 7.45 -4.45 -32.39
N LEU A 96 6.96 -3.85 -31.29
CA LEU A 96 6.10 -2.66 -31.36
C LEU A 96 6.71 -1.48 -32.14
N PRO A 97 5.94 -0.78 -32.96
CA PRO A 97 6.40 0.43 -33.63
C PRO A 97 6.51 1.60 -32.62
N LYS A 98 7.23 2.66 -33.00
CA LYS A 98 7.54 3.79 -32.09
C LYS A 98 6.32 4.61 -31.66
N ASP A 99 5.25 4.54 -32.44
CA ASP A 99 3.97 5.23 -32.25
C ASP A 99 2.97 4.43 -31.40
N ASP A 100 3.27 3.17 -31.03
CA ASP A 100 2.46 2.41 -30.08
C ASP A 100 2.68 2.93 -28.65
N SER A 101 1.60 3.17 -27.90
CA SER A 101 1.66 3.71 -26.54
C SER A 101 2.40 2.81 -25.55
N ARG A 102 2.57 1.53 -25.87
CA ARG A 102 3.33 0.55 -25.08
C ARG A 102 4.82 0.53 -25.44
N TYR A 103 5.29 1.30 -26.42
CA TYR A 103 6.67 1.26 -26.90
C TYR A 103 7.72 1.46 -25.79
N TYR A 104 7.41 2.26 -24.77
CA TYR A 104 8.30 2.49 -23.62
C TYR A 104 8.67 1.18 -22.89
N LYS A 105 7.79 0.16 -22.93
CA LYS A 105 8.02 -1.15 -22.29
C LYS A 105 9.23 -1.89 -22.90
N LYS A 106 9.63 -1.60 -24.14
CA LYS A 106 10.90 -2.11 -24.72
C LYS A 106 12.12 -1.74 -23.89
N LYS A 107 12.14 -0.51 -23.35
CA LYS A 107 13.22 -0.05 -22.47
C LYS A 107 13.20 -0.83 -21.15
N LEU A 108 12.01 -1.04 -20.58
CA LEU A 108 11.85 -1.80 -19.34
C LEU A 108 12.30 -3.26 -19.49
N ILE A 109 11.99 -3.92 -20.60
CA ILE A 109 12.50 -5.28 -20.89
C ILE A 109 14.03 -5.30 -20.89
N LYS A 110 14.68 -4.33 -21.54
CA LYS A 110 16.15 -4.24 -21.54
C LYS A 110 16.74 -3.99 -20.15
N GLU A 111 16.06 -3.20 -19.32
CA GLU A 111 16.45 -2.97 -17.92
C GLU A 111 16.30 -4.25 -17.09
N VAL A 112 15.21 -5.00 -17.25
CA VAL A 112 15.01 -6.31 -16.62
C VAL A 112 16.12 -7.29 -17.02
N GLU A 113 16.39 -7.43 -18.33
CA GLU A 113 17.46 -8.31 -18.80
C GLU A 113 18.84 -7.89 -18.28
N LYS A 114 19.11 -6.58 -18.14
CA LYS A 114 20.35 -6.09 -17.52
C LYS A 114 20.44 -6.50 -16.05
N ASN A 115 19.34 -6.39 -15.29
CA ASN A 115 19.29 -6.82 -13.89
C ASN A 115 19.57 -8.32 -13.78
N LEU A 116 18.88 -9.14 -14.58
CA LEU A 116 19.06 -10.60 -14.60
C LEU A 116 20.48 -11.02 -14.97
N ARG A 117 21.10 -10.36 -15.97
CA ARG A 117 22.52 -10.61 -16.31
C ARG A 117 23.44 -10.28 -15.14
N SER A 118 23.21 -9.17 -14.44
CA SER A 118 23.99 -8.82 -13.24
C SER A 118 23.84 -9.85 -12.12
N MET A 119 22.68 -10.48 -12.02
CA MET A 119 22.37 -11.51 -11.02
C MET A 119 22.78 -12.92 -11.45
N GLY A 120 23.34 -13.08 -12.66
CA GLY A 120 23.71 -14.40 -13.22
C GLY A 120 22.50 -15.28 -13.57
N LYS A 121 21.35 -14.67 -13.88
CA LYS A 121 20.09 -15.34 -14.24
C LYS A 121 19.76 -15.29 -15.72
N LEU A 122 20.57 -14.58 -16.51
CA LEU A 122 20.44 -14.50 -17.96
C LEU A 122 21.83 -14.39 -18.57
N GLU A 123 22.09 -15.11 -19.66
CA GLU A 123 23.38 -15.08 -20.34
C GLU A 123 23.63 -13.73 -21.05
N LYS A 124 24.90 -13.39 -21.25
CA LYS A 124 25.33 -12.06 -21.73
C LYS A 124 24.65 -11.59 -23.02
N ASN A 125 24.40 -12.52 -23.95
CA ASN A 125 23.82 -12.24 -25.27
C ASN A 125 22.43 -12.86 -25.46
N GLU A 126 21.82 -13.34 -24.38
CA GLU A 126 20.49 -13.94 -24.42
C GLU A 126 19.42 -12.89 -24.11
N ASN A 127 18.28 -13.00 -24.78
CA ASN A 127 17.07 -12.24 -24.46
C ASN A 127 16.17 -13.09 -23.57
N LEU A 128 15.49 -12.46 -22.62
CA LEU A 128 14.48 -13.14 -21.82
C LEU A 128 13.29 -13.51 -22.73
N LYS A 129 13.06 -14.81 -22.96
CA LYS A 129 12.05 -15.27 -23.93
C LYS A 129 10.63 -14.96 -23.45
N GLU A 130 10.35 -15.31 -22.20
CA GLU A 130 9.08 -15.09 -21.50
C GLU A 130 9.33 -15.05 -20.00
N VAL A 131 8.32 -14.67 -19.23
CA VAL A 131 8.23 -14.91 -17.79
C VAL A 131 7.06 -15.87 -17.58
N SER A 132 7.37 -17.14 -17.32
CA SER A 132 6.40 -18.23 -17.21
C SER A 132 6.06 -18.56 -15.76
N CYS A 133 5.14 -19.52 -15.57
CA CYS A 133 4.74 -20.03 -14.26
C CYS A 133 5.96 -20.40 -13.41
N ILE A 134 6.90 -21.15 -14.00
CA ILE A 134 8.09 -21.66 -13.31
C ILE A 134 9.07 -20.57 -12.89
N ASP A 135 9.15 -19.44 -13.61
CA ASP A 135 10.07 -18.34 -13.26
C ASP A 135 9.66 -17.66 -11.96
N CYS A 136 8.35 -17.51 -11.74
CA CYS A 136 7.81 -16.92 -10.51
C CYS A 136 7.68 -17.98 -9.41
N HIS A 137 7.10 -19.13 -9.71
CA HIS A 137 6.69 -20.14 -8.73
C HIS A 137 7.75 -21.18 -8.39
N VAL A 138 8.91 -21.17 -9.04
CA VAL A 138 10.08 -21.99 -8.65
C VAL A 138 11.32 -21.11 -8.59
N GLY A 139 11.61 -20.41 -9.68
CA GLY A 139 12.70 -19.44 -9.73
C GLY A 139 13.08 -19.07 -11.15
N VAL A 140 13.55 -17.83 -11.33
CA VAL A 140 13.93 -17.32 -12.65
C VAL A 140 15.01 -18.18 -13.28
N GLY A 141 14.74 -18.66 -14.50
CA GLY A 141 15.65 -19.52 -15.26
C GLY A 141 15.54 -21.01 -14.92
N ALA A 142 14.59 -21.42 -14.07
CA ALA A 142 14.34 -22.84 -13.84
C ALA A 142 13.75 -23.53 -15.09
N GLU A 143 14.29 -24.70 -15.41
CA GLU A 143 13.79 -25.57 -16.49
C GLU A 143 12.78 -26.60 -15.98
N LYS A 144 12.93 -27.02 -14.72
CA LYS A 144 12.05 -27.98 -14.03
C LYS A 144 11.96 -27.65 -12.54
N GLY A 145 10.87 -28.06 -11.90
CA GLY A 145 10.68 -27.95 -10.46
C GLY A 145 9.79 -29.06 -9.93
N HIS A 146 10.06 -29.48 -8.70
CA HIS A 146 9.30 -30.48 -7.98
C HIS A 146 8.10 -29.84 -7.29
N HIS A 147 6.88 -30.16 -7.71
CA HIS A 147 5.67 -29.41 -7.34
C HIS A 147 5.40 -29.38 -5.82
N ASN A 148 5.73 -30.43 -5.08
CA ASN A 148 5.56 -30.51 -3.62
C ASN A 148 6.79 -30.10 -2.80
N GLN A 149 7.84 -29.55 -3.42
CA GLN A 149 9.08 -29.14 -2.74
C GLN A 149 9.57 -27.76 -3.19
N ASP A 150 9.61 -27.52 -4.49
CA ASP A 150 10.22 -26.32 -5.08
C ASP A 150 9.20 -25.19 -5.32
N LEU A 151 7.90 -25.49 -5.21
CA LEU A 151 6.84 -24.50 -5.45
C LEU A 151 6.89 -23.39 -4.39
N ARG A 152 6.75 -22.15 -4.83
CA ARG A 152 6.62 -20.97 -3.96
C ARG A 152 5.51 -20.06 -4.44
N LEU A 153 5.02 -19.22 -3.54
CA LEU A 153 4.26 -18.04 -3.93
C LEU A 153 5.25 -16.86 -4.03
N PRO A 154 5.26 -16.12 -5.15
CA PRO A 154 6.19 -15.01 -5.34
C PRO A 154 5.83 -13.86 -4.40
N ASP A 155 6.77 -13.50 -3.53
CA ASP A 155 6.73 -12.29 -2.72
C ASP A 155 7.30 -11.07 -3.47
N ALA A 156 7.34 -9.91 -2.82
CA ALA A 156 7.83 -8.68 -3.46
C ALA A 156 9.29 -8.77 -3.92
N ALA A 157 10.14 -9.46 -3.17
CA ALA A 157 11.55 -9.67 -3.54
C ALA A 157 11.70 -10.61 -4.74
N ALA A 158 10.82 -11.63 -4.89
CA ALA A 158 10.76 -12.47 -6.06
C ALA A 158 10.40 -11.67 -7.33
N CYS A 159 9.55 -10.64 -7.23
CA CYS A 159 9.29 -9.70 -8.32
C CYS A 159 10.49 -8.77 -8.58
N GLY A 160 11.14 -8.31 -7.51
CA GLY A 160 12.27 -7.37 -7.52
C GLY A 160 13.54 -7.89 -8.21
N ILE A 161 13.68 -9.20 -8.40
CA ILE A 161 14.80 -9.78 -9.16
C ILE A 161 14.81 -9.28 -10.62
N CYS A 162 13.63 -9.07 -11.20
CA CYS A 162 13.45 -8.47 -12.51
C CYS A 162 13.22 -6.96 -12.37
N HIS A 163 12.24 -6.60 -11.55
CA HIS A 163 11.70 -5.24 -11.40
C HIS A 163 12.41 -4.46 -10.28
N LEU A 164 13.75 -4.45 -10.32
CA LEU A 164 14.58 -3.86 -9.27
C LEU A 164 14.25 -2.38 -9.02
N GLN A 165 13.95 -1.62 -10.07
CA GLN A 165 13.55 -0.21 -9.93
C GLN A 165 12.27 -0.07 -9.09
N GLN A 166 11.20 -0.79 -9.46
CA GLN A 166 9.91 -0.69 -8.78
C GLN A 166 9.99 -1.20 -7.34
N PHE A 167 10.71 -2.31 -7.13
CA PHE A 167 10.95 -2.83 -5.79
C PHE A 167 11.74 -1.83 -4.93
N ALA A 168 12.81 -1.24 -5.46
CA ALA A 168 13.58 -0.21 -4.75
C ALA A 168 12.79 1.08 -4.49
N GLU A 169 11.96 1.51 -5.44
CA GLU A 169 11.07 2.66 -5.27
C GLU A 169 10.10 2.42 -4.11
N ARG A 170 9.42 1.26 -4.07
CA ARG A 170 8.55 0.89 -2.95
C ARG A 170 9.35 0.82 -1.64
N GLU A 171 10.47 0.10 -1.61
CA GLU A 171 11.28 -0.04 -0.39
C GLU A 171 11.87 1.29 0.11
N SER A 172 11.99 2.31 -0.76
CA SER A 172 12.43 3.64 -0.35
C SER A 172 11.40 4.38 0.52
N GLU A 173 10.16 3.92 0.60
CA GLU A 173 9.16 4.47 1.53
C GLU A 173 9.63 4.39 2.99
N ARG A 174 10.37 3.32 3.33
CA ARG A 174 11.03 3.14 4.64
C ARG A 174 11.99 4.28 4.99
N ASP A 175 12.60 4.89 3.98
CA ASP A 175 13.65 5.90 4.13
C ASP A 175 13.14 7.33 3.92
N THR A 176 12.06 7.50 3.16
CA THR A 176 11.56 8.81 2.71
C THR A 176 10.41 9.35 3.55
N LEU A 177 9.73 8.50 4.32
CA LEU A 177 8.74 8.92 5.31
C LEU A 177 9.31 8.90 6.71
N THR A 178 10.22 9.82 6.99
CA THR A 178 10.69 10.11 8.34
C THR A 178 9.99 11.37 8.82
N TRP A 179 9.15 11.22 9.84
CA TRP A 179 8.41 12.33 10.45
C TRP A 179 9.36 13.25 11.23
N PRO A 180 9.09 14.57 11.26
CA PRO A 180 9.90 15.50 12.05
C PRO A 180 9.95 15.09 13.53
N ASP A 181 11.15 15.20 14.12
CA ASP A 181 11.39 15.08 15.56
C ASP A 181 11.49 16.45 16.24
N THR A 182 11.11 17.52 15.52
CA THR A 182 11.02 18.90 16.01
C THR A 182 9.69 19.57 15.67
N ASP A 183 9.25 20.49 16.53
CA ASP A 183 8.15 21.41 16.25
C ASP A 183 8.60 22.62 15.39
N VAL A 184 7.67 23.49 14.98
CA VAL A 184 7.93 24.68 14.17
C VAL A 184 8.93 25.66 14.81
N LYS A 185 9.17 25.53 16.13
CA LYS A 185 10.09 26.37 16.90
C LYS A 185 11.45 25.68 17.14
N GLY A 186 11.63 24.47 16.62
CA GLY A 186 12.84 23.66 16.79
C GLY A 186 12.92 22.92 18.14
N ASN A 187 11.83 22.85 18.92
CA ASN A 187 11.81 22.04 20.13
C ASN A 187 11.65 20.56 19.77
N LYS A 188 12.36 19.69 20.49
CA LYS A 188 12.24 18.24 20.29
C LYS A 188 10.83 17.75 20.62
N ILE A 189 10.25 16.96 19.74
CA ILE A 189 8.98 16.27 19.91
C ILE A 189 9.13 14.79 19.53
N ASP A 190 8.23 13.97 20.03
CA ASP A 190 8.12 12.60 19.54
C ASP A 190 7.48 12.59 18.14
N PRO A 191 8.06 11.87 17.16
CA PRO A 191 7.49 11.69 15.84
C PRO A 191 6.03 11.24 15.88
N VAL A 192 5.24 11.69 14.91
CA VAL A 192 3.80 11.42 14.85
C VAL A 192 3.51 9.94 14.56
N TRP A 193 4.35 9.31 13.74
CA TRP A 193 4.29 7.89 13.42
C TRP A 193 5.70 7.28 13.44
N PRO A 194 5.81 5.94 13.56
CA PRO A 194 7.08 5.27 13.36
C PRO A 194 7.71 5.61 11.99
N PRO A 195 9.06 5.69 11.89
CA PRO A 195 9.74 5.91 10.62
C PRO A 195 9.30 4.91 9.55
N GLY A 196 9.10 5.40 8.33
CA GLY A 196 8.63 4.61 7.20
C GLY A 196 7.13 4.33 7.20
N ARG A 197 6.33 4.82 8.17
CA ARG A 197 4.88 4.56 8.27
C ARG A 197 4.05 5.85 8.31
N PRO A 198 2.82 5.84 7.76
CA PRO A 198 2.19 4.75 6.98
C PRO A 198 2.78 4.60 5.57
N SER A 199 2.95 3.36 5.09
CA SER A 199 3.47 3.06 3.74
C SER A 199 3.08 1.66 3.27
N HIS A 200 3.18 1.40 1.96
CA HIS A 200 3.02 0.06 1.40
C HIS A 200 4.26 -0.82 1.64
N ALA A 201 5.40 -0.24 2.00
CA ALA A 201 6.58 -1.00 2.39
C ALA A 201 6.45 -1.68 3.77
N LEU A 202 5.55 -1.17 4.62
CA LEU A 202 5.39 -1.54 6.03
C LEU A 202 3.93 -1.74 6.44
N ASP A 203 3.02 -1.97 5.49
CA ASP A 203 1.59 -2.14 5.77
C ASP A 203 1.33 -3.46 6.52
N TYR A 204 1.97 -4.56 6.13
CA TYR A 204 1.86 -5.84 6.84
C TYR A 204 2.45 -5.73 8.25
N GLN A 205 3.64 -5.13 8.40
CA GLN A 205 4.20 -4.87 9.72
C GLN A 205 3.23 -4.05 10.58
N ALA A 206 2.63 -2.99 10.02
CA ALA A 206 1.67 -2.17 10.76
C ALA A 206 0.46 -2.97 11.25
N ASN A 207 0.00 -3.96 10.47
CA ASN A 207 -1.09 -4.86 10.82
C ASN A 207 -0.71 -5.84 11.95
N VAL A 208 0.40 -6.58 11.82
CA VAL A 208 0.79 -7.59 12.82
C VAL A 208 1.36 -6.98 14.12
N ASP A 209 1.85 -5.74 14.06
CA ASP A 209 2.29 -4.97 15.23
C ASP A 209 1.14 -4.23 15.95
N LEU A 210 -0.11 -4.39 15.50
CA LEU A 210 -1.29 -3.81 16.13
C LEU A 210 -1.80 -4.72 17.26
N ALA A 211 -1.81 -4.20 18.49
CA ALA A 211 -2.22 -4.97 19.67
C ALA A 211 -3.65 -5.49 19.56
N THR A 212 -4.57 -4.66 19.06
CA THR A 212 -5.96 -5.05 18.79
C THR A 212 -6.04 -6.24 17.84
N TRP A 213 -5.33 -6.21 16.71
CA TRP A 213 -5.33 -7.29 15.72
C TRP A 213 -4.78 -8.60 16.32
N ALA A 214 -3.72 -8.51 17.13
CA ALA A 214 -3.16 -9.67 17.82
C ALA A 214 -4.09 -10.20 18.94
N ALA A 215 -4.84 -9.32 19.61
CA ALA A 215 -5.77 -9.66 20.69
C ALA A 215 -7.12 -10.23 20.21
N MET A 216 -7.48 -10.02 18.95
CA MET A 216 -8.74 -10.52 18.38
C MET A 216 -8.75 -12.05 18.31
N GLU A 217 -9.71 -12.67 19.01
CA GLU A 217 -9.97 -14.11 18.99
C GLU A 217 -10.59 -14.56 17.65
N ASP A 218 -11.38 -13.69 17.01
CA ASP A 218 -12.00 -13.93 15.69
C ASP A 218 -10.96 -13.78 14.55
N ARG A 219 -10.12 -14.80 14.36
CA ARG A 219 -8.97 -14.75 13.44
C ARG A 219 -9.36 -14.50 11.99
N GLU A 220 -10.50 -15.02 11.51
CA GLU A 220 -10.98 -14.74 10.15
C GLU A 220 -11.33 -13.25 9.95
N VAL A 221 -11.79 -12.57 11.01
CA VAL A 221 -12.05 -11.12 10.98
C VAL A 221 -10.74 -10.36 11.00
N ALA A 222 -9.78 -10.78 11.84
CA ALA A 222 -8.44 -10.21 11.87
C ALA A 222 -7.72 -10.36 10.51
N ASP A 223 -7.84 -11.51 9.84
CA ASP A 223 -7.29 -11.71 8.50
C ASP A 223 -7.99 -10.87 7.42
N GLY A 224 -9.21 -10.38 7.68
CA GLY A 224 -9.84 -9.32 6.89
C GLY A 224 -9.02 -8.02 6.88
N CYS A 225 -8.45 -7.62 8.03
CA CYS A 225 -7.49 -6.51 8.09
C CYS A 225 -6.21 -6.86 7.32
N THR A 226 -5.69 -8.07 7.53
CA THR A 226 -4.46 -8.54 6.87
C THR A 226 -4.60 -8.48 5.35
N MET A 227 -5.77 -8.84 4.78
CA MET A 227 -6.03 -8.80 3.33
C MET A 227 -5.85 -7.41 2.70
N CYS A 228 -6.09 -6.33 3.45
CA CYS A 228 -5.80 -4.96 3.00
C CYS A 228 -4.32 -4.57 3.14
N HIS A 229 -3.58 -5.28 3.98
CA HIS A 229 -2.22 -4.98 4.44
C HIS A 229 -1.18 -5.99 3.94
N ILE A 230 -1.25 -6.39 2.66
CA ILE A 230 -0.33 -7.37 2.06
C ILE A 230 0.63 -6.77 1.03
N ASN A 231 0.65 -5.45 0.82
CA ASN A 231 1.53 -4.84 -0.19
C ASN A 231 3.00 -5.10 0.14
N GLN A 232 3.40 -5.06 1.41
CA GLN A 232 4.74 -5.40 1.87
C GLN A 232 5.17 -6.77 1.33
N ASN A 233 4.29 -7.76 1.42
CA ASN A 233 4.57 -9.15 1.11
C ASN A 233 4.42 -9.46 -0.38
N ARG A 234 3.54 -8.76 -1.10
CA ARG A 234 3.14 -9.11 -2.48
C ARG A 234 2.97 -7.88 -3.37
N CYS A 235 3.33 -8.02 -4.64
CA CYS A 235 3.18 -6.94 -5.63
C CYS A 235 1.90 -7.03 -6.47
N ASP A 236 1.02 -8.02 -6.27
CA ASP A 236 -0.16 -8.25 -7.11
C ASP A 236 -1.46 -7.62 -6.56
N THR A 237 -1.33 -6.57 -5.75
CA THR A 237 -2.44 -5.85 -5.12
C THR A 237 -3.08 -4.81 -6.02
N CYS A 238 -2.30 -4.11 -6.85
CA CYS A 238 -2.81 -3.09 -7.79
C CYS A 238 -2.89 -3.60 -9.24
N HIS A 239 -1.92 -4.40 -9.67
CA HIS A 239 -1.92 -5.05 -11.00
C HIS A 239 -2.04 -6.55 -10.79
N THR A 240 -3.27 -7.04 -10.74
CA THR A 240 -3.57 -8.35 -10.18
C THR A 240 -3.04 -9.51 -11.02
N ARG A 241 -2.76 -10.61 -10.32
CA ARG A 241 -2.42 -11.89 -10.93
C ARG A 241 -3.57 -12.41 -11.80
N HIS A 242 -3.36 -13.07 -12.92
CA HIS A 242 -2.08 -13.38 -13.57
C HIS A 242 -1.84 -12.54 -14.83
N GLN A 243 -2.59 -11.45 -15.00
CA GLN A 243 -2.42 -10.55 -16.16
C GLN A 243 -1.39 -9.45 -15.87
N PHE A 244 -1.23 -9.04 -14.61
CA PHE A 244 -0.24 -8.05 -14.16
C PHE A 244 -0.28 -6.75 -14.98
N SER A 245 -1.51 -6.26 -15.22
CA SER A 245 -1.74 -5.14 -16.13
C SER A 245 -1.38 -3.80 -15.50
N ALA A 246 -0.42 -3.08 -16.09
CA ALA A 246 -0.14 -1.71 -15.69
C ALA A 246 -1.33 -0.76 -15.96
N VAL A 247 -2.18 -1.08 -16.94
CA VAL A 247 -3.42 -0.34 -17.20
C VAL A 247 -4.38 -0.47 -16.02
N GLU A 248 -4.54 -1.68 -15.49
CA GLU A 248 -5.37 -1.96 -14.32
C GLU A 248 -4.91 -1.16 -13.11
N ALA A 249 -3.61 -1.20 -12.78
CA ALA A 249 -3.04 -0.46 -11.65
C ALA A 249 -3.14 1.07 -11.76
N ARG A 250 -3.37 1.62 -12.96
CA ARG A 250 -3.56 3.08 -13.17
C ARG A 250 -5.00 3.51 -12.92
N LYS A 251 -5.95 2.58 -12.91
CA LYS A 251 -7.36 2.86 -12.63
C LYS A 251 -7.57 3.07 -11.13
N PRO A 252 -8.39 4.04 -10.72
CA PRO A 252 -8.80 4.24 -9.33
C PRO A 252 -9.33 2.96 -8.65
N ASP A 253 -9.99 2.08 -9.40
CA ASP A 253 -10.56 0.82 -8.90
C ASP A 253 -9.52 -0.12 -8.29
N ALA A 254 -8.27 -0.08 -8.77
CA ALA A 254 -7.19 -0.87 -8.19
C ALA A 254 -6.86 -0.48 -6.74
N CYS A 255 -7.10 0.79 -6.37
CA CYS A 255 -6.92 1.27 -5.00
C CYS A 255 -8.15 1.01 -4.13
N GLY A 256 -9.34 0.96 -4.75
CA GLY A 256 -10.63 0.94 -4.07
C GLY A 256 -10.91 -0.30 -3.23
N ASN A 257 -10.17 -1.40 -3.41
CA ASN A 257 -10.33 -2.59 -2.55
C ASN A 257 -9.82 -2.36 -1.12
N CYS A 258 -8.79 -1.51 -0.94
CA CYS A 258 -8.22 -1.22 0.37
C CYS A 258 -8.55 0.21 0.83
N HIS A 259 -8.52 1.20 -0.07
CA HIS A 259 -8.75 2.61 0.24
C HIS A 259 -10.24 2.98 0.16
N ASN A 260 -11.06 2.35 1.00
CA ASN A 260 -12.51 2.55 1.08
C ASN A 260 -13.01 2.47 2.54
N GLY A 261 -14.32 2.61 2.74
CA GLY A 261 -14.95 2.12 3.97
C GLY A 261 -15.06 3.15 5.09
N ALA A 262 -15.16 2.69 6.33
CA ALA A 262 -15.64 3.53 7.43
C ALA A 262 -14.60 4.52 7.98
N ASP A 263 -13.33 4.20 7.88
CA ASP A 263 -12.19 4.90 8.49
C ASP A 263 -11.28 5.53 7.42
N HIS A 264 -11.45 5.20 6.15
CA HIS A 264 -10.69 5.80 5.07
C HIS A 264 -11.42 5.67 3.72
N ASN A 265 -12.55 6.37 3.57
CA ASN A 265 -13.37 6.36 2.36
C ASN A 265 -12.76 7.17 1.19
N GLU A 266 -11.48 7.01 0.89
CA GLU A 266 -10.84 7.76 -0.20
C GLU A 266 -11.45 7.44 -1.56
N TYR A 267 -11.73 6.17 -1.86
CA TYR A 267 -12.30 5.77 -3.15
C TYR A 267 -13.71 6.36 -3.34
N GLU A 268 -14.57 6.31 -2.33
CA GLU A 268 -15.91 6.89 -2.37
C GLU A 268 -15.84 8.40 -2.54
N ASN A 269 -14.97 9.09 -1.79
CA ASN A 269 -14.83 10.54 -1.92
C ASN A 269 -14.25 10.92 -3.29
N TYR A 270 -13.24 10.21 -3.78
CA TYR A 270 -12.70 10.44 -5.10
C TYR A 270 -13.77 10.29 -6.17
N LEU A 271 -14.51 9.18 -6.19
CA LEU A 271 -15.54 8.91 -7.20
C LEU A 271 -16.67 9.95 -7.18
N MET A 272 -17.03 10.45 -6.00
CA MET A 272 -18.09 11.45 -5.84
C MET A 272 -17.61 12.90 -6.06
N SER A 273 -16.30 13.11 -6.16
CA SER A 273 -15.71 14.41 -6.50
C SER A 273 -15.86 14.75 -7.99
N LYS A 274 -15.56 16.01 -8.36
CA LYS A 274 -15.46 16.38 -9.78
C LYS A 274 -14.31 15.70 -10.52
N HIS A 275 -13.24 15.31 -9.82
CA HIS A 275 -12.16 14.53 -10.41
C HIS A 275 -12.64 13.13 -10.80
N GLY A 276 -13.21 12.39 -9.85
CA GLY A 276 -13.67 11.02 -10.08
C GLY A 276 -14.89 10.94 -10.97
N THR A 277 -15.86 11.86 -10.86
CA THR A 277 -17.00 11.87 -11.80
C THR A 277 -16.56 12.12 -13.24
N THR A 278 -15.53 12.95 -13.47
CA THR A 278 -14.95 13.13 -14.81
C THR A 278 -14.25 11.85 -15.29
N TYR A 279 -13.51 11.17 -14.42
CA TYR A 279 -12.94 9.85 -14.73
C TYR A 279 -14.03 8.83 -15.10
N LEU A 280 -15.12 8.74 -14.34
CA LEU A 280 -16.22 7.82 -14.65
C LEU A 280 -16.90 8.12 -15.99
N MET A 281 -16.95 9.39 -16.41
CA MET A 281 -17.58 9.78 -17.67
C MET A 281 -16.66 9.65 -18.88
N LEU A 282 -15.36 9.90 -18.70
CA LEU A 282 -14.40 10.06 -19.81
C LEU A 282 -13.25 9.06 -19.78
N GLY A 283 -13.04 8.33 -18.68
CA GLY A 283 -11.90 7.45 -18.46
C GLY A 283 -11.73 6.35 -19.51
N ASP A 284 -12.83 5.88 -20.10
CA ASP A 284 -12.81 4.90 -21.20
C ASP A 284 -12.34 5.49 -22.55
N THR A 285 -12.25 6.82 -22.65
CA THR A 285 -11.69 7.52 -23.82
C THR A 285 -10.19 7.76 -23.72
N TRP A 286 -9.59 7.45 -22.56
CA TRP A 286 -8.17 7.67 -22.26
C TRP A 286 -7.34 6.43 -22.64
N ASP A 287 -6.19 6.63 -23.29
CA ASP A 287 -5.20 5.55 -23.50
C ASP A 287 -4.35 5.26 -22.27
N LEU A 288 -4.90 4.47 -21.36
CA LEU A 288 -4.25 4.10 -20.11
C LEU A 288 -3.00 3.20 -20.28
N GLU A 289 -2.59 2.79 -21.49
CA GLU A 289 -1.29 2.13 -21.71
C GLU A 289 -0.12 3.11 -21.61
N VAL A 290 -0.36 4.38 -21.89
CA VAL A 290 0.62 5.46 -21.76
C VAL A 290 1.11 5.58 -20.30
N PRO A 291 2.42 5.78 -20.05
CA PRO A 291 2.95 6.02 -18.70
C PRO A 291 2.32 7.24 -18.01
N LEU A 292 2.20 7.19 -16.67
CA LEU A 292 1.61 8.30 -15.88
C LEU A 292 2.28 9.66 -16.15
N LYS A 293 3.60 9.68 -16.40
CA LYS A 293 4.35 10.91 -16.74
C LYS A 293 3.87 11.61 -18.01
N ASP A 294 3.25 10.88 -18.93
CA ASP A 294 2.78 11.41 -20.21
C ASP A 294 1.24 11.46 -20.24
N ALA A 295 0.56 11.18 -19.11
CA ALA A 295 -0.88 10.97 -19.11
C ALA A 295 -1.68 12.21 -19.59
N ILE A 296 -1.28 13.41 -19.19
CA ILE A 296 -2.01 14.61 -19.63
C ILE A 296 -1.70 14.93 -21.10
N ALA A 297 -0.44 14.75 -21.53
CA ALA A 297 0.00 15.15 -22.86
C ALA A 297 -0.35 14.15 -23.97
N GLU A 298 -0.33 12.85 -23.66
CA GLU A 298 -0.40 11.76 -24.66
C GLU A 298 -1.57 10.79 -24.44
N ASN A 299 -2.02 10.58 -23.20
CA ASN A 299 -3.14 9.66 -22.87
C ASN A 299 -4.52 10.33 -23.08
N GLY A 300 -4.58 11.66 -23.17
CA GLY A 300 -5.84 12.42 -23.23
C GLY A 300 -6.55 12.54 -21.88
N GLN A 301 -5.85 12.23 -20.79
CA GLN A 301 -6.37 12.32 -19.44
C GLN A 301 -6.66 13.78 -19.05
N THR A 302 -7.91 14.05 -18.66
CA THR A 302 -8.41 15.41 -18.35
C THR A 302 -8.84 15.59 -16.89
N ALA A 303 -8.76 14.53 -16.08
CA ALA A 303 -8.95 14.58 -14.64
C ALA A 303 -7.92 13.67 -13.94
N PRO A 304 -7.53 13.99 -12.69
CA PRO A 304 -6.55 13.17 -11.98
C PRO A 304 -7.16 11.83 -11.54
N THR A 305 -6.30 10.84 -11.34
CA THR A 305 -6.62 9.54 -10.72
C THR A 305 -5.78 9.34 -9.46
N CYS A 306 -6.13 8.33 -8.65
CA CYS A 306 -5.38 7.95 -7.44
C CYS A 306 -3.87 7.80 -7.74
N ALA A 307 -3.55 6.99 -8.75
CA ALA A 307 -2.17 6.76 -9.17
C ALA A 307 -1.48 8.03 -9.69
N PHE A 308 -2.19 8.87 -10.46
CA PHE A 308 -1.61 10.12 -10.95
C PHE A 308 -1.22 11.07 -9.82
N CYS A 309 -2.11 11.24 -8.82
CA CYS A 309 -1.83 12.13 -7.70
C CYS A 309 -0.79 11.56 -6.73
N HIS A 310 -0.89 10.30 -6.34
CA HIS A 310 -0.09 9.76 -5.23
C HIS A 310 1.27 9.18 -5.66
N MET A 311 1.43 8.73 -6.90
CA MET A 311 2.72 8.24 -7.40
C MET A 311 3.62 9.37 -7.95
N GLU A 312 3.05 10.55 -8.17
CA GLU A 312 3.78 11.74 -8.64
C GLU A 312 4.56 12.39 -7.49
N TYR A 313 5.79 12.81 -7.79
CA TYR A 313 6.59 13.67 -6.93
C TYR A 313 7.58 14.48 -7.77
N LYS A 314 7.40 15.81 -7.80
CA LYS A 314 8.23 16.77 -8.52
C LYS A 314 8.43 16.41 -10.00
N GLY A 315 7.33 16.15 -10.69
CA GLY A 315 7.25 15.79 -12.11
C GLY A 315 7.70 14.36 -12.43
N ARG A 316 7.98 13.53 -11.41
CA ARG A 316 8.40 12.13 -11.59
C ARG A 316 7.39 11.18 -10.99
N PHE A 317 7.26 10.01 -11.59
CA PHE A 317 6.32 8.97 -11.16
C PHE A 317 7.10 7.72 -10.75
N GLY A 318 6.70 7.07 -9.66
CA GLY A 318 7.30 5.83 -9.17
C GLY A 318 6.49 5.18 -8.05
N HIS A 319 6.94 4.02 -7.55
CA HIS A 319 6.21 3.21 -6.56
C HIS A 319 6.35 3.71 -5.11
N ASN A 320 6.97 4.87 -4.90
CA ASN A 320 6.98 5.54 -3.62
C ASN A 320 5.83 6.55 -3.56
N VAL A 321 4.81 6.24 -2.76
CA VAL A 321 3.58 7.05 -2.64
C VAL A 321 3.55 7.96 -1.41
N VAL A 322 4.63 7.96 -0.61
CA VAL A 322 4.63 8.59 0.73
C VAL A 322 5.31 9.96 0.79
N ARG A 323 6.02 10.38 -0.26
CA ARG A 323 6.85 11.60 -0.26
C ARG A 323 6.07 12.92 -0.14
N LYS A 324 4.76 12.91 -0.33
CA LYS A 324 3.89 14.10 -0.18
C LYS A 324 2.94 14.02 1.02
N VAL A 325 2.99 12.94 1.80
CA VAL A 325 2.12 12.75 2.98
C VAL A 325 2.34 13.87 3.99
N ARG A 326 1.28 14.60 4.37
CA ARG A 326 1.26 15.61 5.44
C ARG A 326 0.37 15.16 6.60
N TRP A 327 -0.90 14.88 6.31
CA TRP A 327 -1.90 14.47 7.31
C TRP A 327 -1.96 12.96 7.58
N ALA A 328 -1.38 12.13 6.71
CA ALA A 328 -1.33 10.68 6.84
C ALA A 328 -2.71 10.02 7.03
N PHE A 329 -2.81 9.07 7.96
CA PHE A 329 -4.02 8.28 8.17
C PHE A 329 -5.07 9.06 8.96
N ASN A 330 -4.75 9.48 10.18
CA ASN A 330 -5.63 10.21 11.07
C ASN A 330 -5.13 11.63 11.41
N PRO A 331 -6.02 12.65 11.45
CA PRO A 331 -5.67 13.97 11.96
C PRO A 331 -5.25 13.92 13.43
N GLN A 332 -4.14 14.58 13.76
CA GLN A 332 -3.61 14.66 15.14
C GLN A 332 -3.20 16.09 15.46
N GLU A 333 -3.30 16.49 16.73
CA GLU A 333 -2.86 17.82 17.20
C GLU A 333 -1.39 18.07 16.87
N LYS A 334 -0.54 17.04 17.00
CA LYS A 334 0.88 17.12 16.64
C LYS A 334 1.11 17.50 15.18
N ILE A 335 0.24 17.07 14.27
CA ILE A 335 0.31 17.45 12.86
C ILE A 335 -0.21 18.87 12.69
N ALA A 336 -1.41 19.15 13.22
CA ALA A 336 -2.06 20.46 13.11
C ALA A 336 -1.18 21.61 13.62
N ASN A 337 -0.48 21.40 14.74
CA ASN A 337 0.42 22.38 15.34
C ASN A 337 1.77 22.52 14.61
N ASN A 338 2.05 21.68 13.61
CA ASN A 338 3.34 21.61 12.93
C ASN A 338 3.28 21.85 11.42
N LEU A 339 2.14 22.27 10.87
CA LEU A 339 1.97 22.46 9.42
C LEU A 339 2.91 23.52 8.80
N GLU A 340 3.35 24.49 9.61
CA GLU A 340 4.31 25.55 9.23
C GLU A 340 5.78 25.09 9.35
N HIS A 341 6.04 23.87 9.82
CA HIS A 341 7.40 23.34 9.86
C HIS A 341 7.87 23.03 8.42
N GLU A 342 9.14 23.33 8.11
CA GLU A 342 9.72 23.25 6.75
C GLU A 342 9.43 21.92 6.04
N TRP A 343 9.44 20.81 6.78
CA TRP A 343 9.11 19.48 6.25
C TRP A 343 7.68 19.36 5.70
N TYR A 344 6.69 19.98 6.36
CA TYR A 344 5.30 19.98 5.92
C TYR A 344 5.08 20.97 4.77
N GLU A 345 5.72 22.14 4.82
CA GLU A 345 5.66 23.14 3.75
C GLU A 345 6.24 22.60 2.45
N TYR A 346 7.42 21.97 2.51
CA TYR A 346 8.06 21.35 1.34
C TYR A 346 7.18 20.28 0.68
N ARG A 347 6.42 19.53 1.49
CA ARG A 347 5.45 18.53 0.99
C ARG A 347 4.19 19.19 0.45
N ASN A 348 3.79 20.34 0.98
CA ASN A 348 2.70 21.13 0.44
C ASN A 348 3.05 21.71 -0.93
N GLU A 349 4.27 22.22 -1.10
CA GLU A 349 4.82 22.65 -2.40
C GLU A 349 4.77 21.51 -3.41
N ALA A 350 5.15 20.29 -3.01
CA ALA A 350 5.08 19.12 -3.88
C ALA A 350 3.63 18.78 -4.29
N TRP A 351 2.62 19.02 -3.44
CA TRP A 351 1.22 18.90 -3.82
C TRP A 351 0.78 20.00 -4.79
N ILE A 352 1.21 21.24 -4.57
CA ILE A 352 0.94 22.37 -5.47
C ILE A 352 1.52 22.07 -6.88
N GLU A 353 2.74 21.51 -6.96
CA GLU A 353 3.32 21.03 -8.21
C GLU A 353 2.43 19.98 -8.91
N THR A 354 1.82 19.05 -8.17
CA THR A 354 0.85 18.11 -8.74
C THR A 354 -0.40 18.83 -9.28
N CYS A 355 -1.00 19.71 -8.47
CA CYS A 355 -2.23 20.42 -8.83
C CYS A 355 -2.05 21.34 -10.04
N THR A 356 -0.85 21.91 -10.20
CA THR A 356 -0.52 22.85 -11.28
C THR A 356 -0.36 22.21 -12.65
N ASN A 357 -0.48 20.88 -12.74
CA ASN A 357 -0.71 20.21 -14.03
C ASN A 357 -2.05 20.61 -14.67
N CYS A 358 -3.02 21.13 -13.90
CA CYS A 358 -4.34 21.54 -14.41
C CYS A 358 -4.84 22.89 -13.86
N HIS A 359 -4.51 23.24 -12.62
CA HIS A 359 -4.98 24.45 -11.95
C HIS A 359 -3.88 25.52 -11.86
N SER A 360 -4.25 26.78 -11.61
CA SER A 360 -3.25 27.77 -11.23
C SER A 360 -2.69 27.47 -9.83
N ALA A 361 -1.46 27.89 -9.55
CA ALA A 361 -0.85 27.74 -8.22
C ALA A 361 -1.73 28.37 -7.13
N THR A 362 -2.25 29.58 -7.36
CA THR A 362 -3.14 30.27 -6.43
C THR A 362 -4.42 29.48 -6.12
N PHE A 363 -5.01 28.79 -7.11
CA PHE A 363 -6.17 27.94 -6.87
C PHE A 363 -5.81 26.74 -6.00
N ALA A 364 -4.69 26.07 -6.31
CA ALA A 364 -4.21 24.93 -5.55
C ALA A 364 -3.87 25.30 -4.09
N GLU A 365 -3.12 26.38 -3.88
CA GLU A 365 -2.80 26.93 -2.56
C GLU A 365 -4.06 27.24 -1.75
N SER A 366 -5.00 27.98 -2.35
CA SER A 366 -6.25 28.35 -1.68
C SER A 366 -7.06 27.12 -1.24
N TYR A 367 -7.12 26.09 -2.08
CA TYR A 367 -7.86 24.88 -1.74
C TYR A 367 -7.13 24.02 -0.70
N LEU A 368 -5.80 23.90 -0.77
CA LEU A 368 -5.02 23.16 0.23
C LEU A 368 -5.06 23.84 1.61
N GLU A 369 -5.05 25.17 1.66
CA GLU A 369 -5.29 25.92 2.90
C GLU A 369 -6.71 25.67 3.45
N PHE A 370 -7.71 25.65 2.57
CA PHE A 370 -9.09 25.31 2.96
C PHE A 370 -9.18 23.89 3.55
N VAL A 371 -8.49 22.92 2.94
CA VAL A 371 -8.41 21.54 3.44
C VAL A 371 -7.78 21.50 4.84
N ASP A 372 -6.61 22.13 5.02
CA ASP A 372 -5.92 22.16 6.31
C ASP A 372 -6.81 22.75 7.42
N ASN A 373 -7.44 23.89 7.16
CA ASN A 373 -8.35 24.55 8.11
C ASN A 373 -9.61 23.72 8.40
N GLY A 374 -10.16 23.03 7.40
CA GLY A 374 -11.30 22.14 7.54
C GLY A 374 -10.98 20.94 8.43
N ILE A 375 -9.79 20.34 8.26
CA ILE A 375 -9.31 19.23 9.08
C ILE A 375 -9.13 19.68 10.54
N ILE A 376 -8.48 20.82 10.75
CA ILE A 376 -8.28 21.41 12.09
C ILE A 376 -9.62 21.65 12.79
N SER A 377 -10.63 22.13 12.06
CA SER A 377 -11.98 22.37 12.59
C SER A 377 -12.66 21.08 13.06
N GLY A 378 -12.57 20.00 12.27
CA GLY A 378 -13.07 18.68 12.65
C GLY A 378 -12.34 18.10 13.85
N LEU A 379 -11.00 18.18 13.85
CA LEU A 379 -10.15 17.71 14.94
C LEU A 379 -10.50 18.41 16.27
N LYS A 380 -10.72 19.72 16.26
CA LYS A 380 -11.14 20.46 17.46
C LYS A 380 -12.42 19.89 18.09
N LYS A 381 -13.39 19.48 17.27
CA LYS A 381 -14.64 18.87 17.78
C LYS A 381 -14.43 17.49 18.37
N GLN A 382 -13.57 16.69 17.75
CA GLN A 382 -13.18 15.40 18.30
C GLN A 382 -12.47 15.56 19.66
N LEU A 383 -11.60 16.56 19.82
CA LEU A 383 -10.90 16.83 21.09
C LEU A 383 -11.83 17.31 22.20
N GLU A 384 -12.82 18.16 21.88
CA GLU A 384 -13.87 18.56 22.83
C GLU A 384 -14.63 17.32 23.36
N ALA A 385 -14.93 16.35 22.51
CA ALA A 385 -15.59 15.10 22.90
C ALA A 385 -14.67 14.16 23.70
N LYS A 386 -13.39 14.07 23.30
CA LYS A 386 -12.35 13.29 23.99
C LYS A 386 -12.29 13.62 25.47
N GLN A 387 -12.20 14.91 25.79
CA GLN A 387 -12.10 15.41 27.17
C GLN A 387 -13.27 14.95 28.04
N ILE A 388 -14.48 14.89 27.48
CA ILE A 388 -15.68 14.45 28.22
C ILE A 388 -15.59 12.96 28.54
N VAL A 389 -15.22 12.14 27.55
CA VAL A 389 -15.15 10.67 27.70
C VAL A 389 -14.02 10.27 28.64
N GLU A 390 -12.86 10.91 28.53
CA GLU A 390 -11.74 10.71 29.45
C GLU A 390 -12.12 11.09 30.89
N ALA A 391 -12.76 12.25 31.11
CA ALA A 391 -13.19 12.66 32.45
C ALA A 391 -14.21 11.68 33.07
N LEU A 392 -15.17 11.18 32.27
CA LEU A 392 -16.12 10.17 32.75
C LEU A 392 -15.42 8.86 33.14
N TYR A 393 -14.40 8.46 32.38
CA TYR A 393 -13.60 7.29 32.68
C TYR A 393 -12.77 7.50 33.96
N GLU A 394 -12.07 8.63 34.09
CA GLU A 394 -11.26 8.96 35.26
C GLU A 394 -12.09 9.00 36.55
N ASP A 395 -13.29 9.58 36.51
CA ASP A 395 -14.21 9.63 37.66
C ASP A 395 -14.88 8.26 37.95
N GLY A 396 -14.72 7.30 37.04
CA GLY A 396 -15.34 5.98 37.15
C GLY A 396 -16.87 6.04 37.03
N LEU A 397 -17.37 6.93 36.16
CA LEU A 397 -18.79 7.25 35.96
C LEU A 397 -19.38 6.60 34.69
N LEU A 398 -18.56 5.94 33.87
CA LEU A 398 -19.07 5.23 32.71
C LEU A 398 -19.97 4.06 33.14
N PRO A 399 -21.08 3.80 32.43
CA PRO A 399 -21.98 2.70 32.76
C PRO A 399 -21.26 1.36 32.92
N GLY A 400 -21.38 0.74 34.09
CA GLY A 400 -20.77 -0.56 34.34
C GLY A 400 -19.24 -0.55 34.54
N GLN A 401 -18.58 0.61 34.55
CA GLN A 401 -17.12 0.68 34.65
C GLN A 401 -16.56 0.01 35.92
N LYS A 402 -17.26 0.16 37.05
CA LYS A 402 -16.87 -0.42 38.35
C LYS A 402 -17.50 -1.79 38.63
N THR A 403 -18.40 -2.27 37.77
CA THR A 403 -19.25 -3.46 38.06
C THR A 403 -19.25 -4.53 36.99
N ASN A 404 -18.97 -4.19 35.73
CA ASN A 404 -19.07 -5.10 34.58
C ASN A 404 -18.17 -4.67 33.40
N ARG A 405 -16.92 -4.25 33.68
CA ARG A 405 -15.95 -3.86 32.66
C ARG A 405 -14.74 -4.82 32.67
N PRO A 406 -14.80 -5.94 31.93
CA PRO A 406 -13.65 -6.82 31.80
C PRO A 406 -12.53 -6.15 30.99
N ALA A 407 -11.28 -6.49 31.31
CA ALA A 407 -10.13 -6.08 30.52
C ALA A 407 -10.15 -6.74 29.12
N PRO A 408 -9.63 -6.07 28.07
CA PRO A 408 -9.49 -6.68 26.76
C PRO A 408 -8.46 -7.83 26.80
N PRO A 409 -8.50 -8.76 25.83
CA PRO A 409 -7.46 -9.78 25.69
C PRO A 409 -6.08 -9.15 25.50
N LYS A 410 -5.05 -9.80 26.03
CA LYS A 410 -3.67 -9.37 25.80
C LYS A 410 -3.31 -9.52 24.31
N PRO A 411 -2.42 -8.67 23.76
CA PRO A 411 -1.59 -7.68 24.46
C PRO A 411 -2.25 -6.31 24.66
N GLU A 412 -3.55 -6.18 24.40
CA GLU A 412 -4.26 -4.90 24.48
C GLU A 412 -4.37 -4.39 25.93
N HIS A 413 -4.58 -3.08 26.07
CA HIS A 413 -4.76 -2.40 27.35
C HIS A 413 -6.09 -1.65 27.41
N ASP A 414 -6.73 -1.64 28.58
CA ASP A 414 -8.01 -0.96 28.77
C ASP A 414 -7.83 0.55 28.88
N ALA A 415 -8.56 1.29 28.04
CA ALA A 415 -8.66 2.74 28.05
C ALA A 415 -9.97 3.17 27.35
N PRO A 416 -10.44 4.41 27.59
CA PRO A 416 -11.76 4.84 27.13
C PRO A 416 -11.77 5.31 25.68
N GLY A 417 -12.63 4.71 24.85
CA GLY A 417 -12.83 5.13 23.47
C GLY A 417 -11.71 4.75 22.51
N GLU A 418 -10.91 3.74 22.85
CA GLU A 418 -9.75 3.30 22.07
C GLU A 418 -10.15 2.47 20.84
N PHE A 419 -9.19 2.31 19.91
CA PHE A 419 -9.39 1.57 18.65
C PHE A 419 -9.93 0.15 18.86
N PHE A 420 -9.42 -0.58 19.86
CA PHE A 420 -9.84 -1.96 20.13
C PHE A 420 -11.35 -2.11 20.37
N GLN A 421 -11.99 -1.06 20.89
CA GLN A 421 -13.41 -1.06 21.24
C GLN A 421 -14.33 -1.06 20.00
N LEU A 422 -13.78 -0.84 18.80
CA LEU A 422 -14.50 -1.01 17.54
C LEU A 422 -14.63 -2.48 17.13
N PHE A 423 -13.77 -3.36 17.65
CA PHE A 423 -13.64 -4.76 17.22
C PHE A 423 -13.89 -5.75 18.36
N ILE A 424 -13.54 -5.39 19.59
CA ILE A 424 -13.60 -6.25 20.77
C ILE A 424 -14.59 -5.63 21.76
N ALA A 425 -15.64 -6.37 22.10
CA ALA A 425 -16.63 -5.94 23.07
C ALA A 425 -17.02 -7.08 24.04
N LYS A 426 -16.98 -6.80 25.35
CA LYS A 426 -17.41 -7.74 26.39
C LYS A 426 -17.93 -6.99 27.62
N GLY A 427 -19.10 -7.39 28.12
CA GLY A 427 -19.74 -6.69 29.23
C GLY A 427 -20.03 -5.24 28.87
N ASN A 428 -19.51 -4.29 29.66
CA ASN A 428 -19.56 -2.86 29.43
C ASN A 428 -18.22 -2.27 28.95
N ASN A 429 -17.34 -3.08 28.35
CA ASN A 429 -16.17 -2.61 27.62
C ASN A 429 -16.37 -2.89 26.11
N PRO A 430 -16.62 -1.88 25.27
CA PRO A 430 -16.91 -0.47 25.61
C PRO A 430 -18.33 -0.24 26.15
N THR A 431 -18.54 0.93 26.76
CA THR A 431 -19.86 1.54 26.90
C THR A 431 -20.33 2.19 25.60
N ALA A 432 -21.62 2.52 25.49
CA ALA A 432 -22.16 3.15 24.27
C ALA A 432 -21.51 4.51 23.97
N VAL A 433 -21.18 5.30 25.00
CA VAL A 433 -20.54 6.61 24.82
C VAL A 433 -19.07 6.47 24.38
N GLU A 434 -18.36 5.47 24.90
CA GLU A 434 -17.01 5.16 24.44
C GLU A 434 -17.02 4.70 22.97
N LEU A 435 -17.92 3.78 22.60
CA LEU A 435 -18.04 3.33 21.22
C LEU A 435 -18.43 4.49 20.27
N GLN A 436 -19.32 5.38 20.71
CA GLN A 436 -19.69 6.55 19.92
C GLN A 436 -18.49 7.48 19.71
N TYR A 437 -17.68 7.69 20.75
CA TYR A 437 -16.48 8.49 20.63
C TYR A 437 -15.40 7.80 19.78
N ALA A 438 -15.21 6.47 19.92
CA ALA A 438 -14.32 5.69 19.07
C ALA A 438 -14.67 5.85 17.57
N LYS A 439 -15.96 5.76 17.24
CA LYS A 439 -16.45 6.04 15.87
C LYS A 439 -16.26 7.50 15.46
N MET A 440 -16.43 8.44 16.38
CA MET A 440 -16.25 9.85 16.08
C MET A 440 -14.82 10.17 15.61
N TRP A 441 -13.80 9.63 16.29
CA TRP A 441 -12.41 9.94 15.94
C TRP A 441 -11.85 9.04 14.84
N GLU A 442 -12.24 7.76 14.79
CA GLU A 442 -11.68 6.80 13.82
C GLU A 442 -12.55 6.63 12.57
N GLN A 443 -13.78 7.11 12.55
CA GLN A 443 -14.64 7.03 11.37
C GLN A 443 -15.06 8.40 10.89
N ASP A 444 -15.76 9.17 11.72
CA ASP A 444 -16.41 10.39 11.23
C ASP A 444 -15.42 11.53 10.98
N LEU A 445 -14.43 11.72 11.86
CA LEU A 445 -13.33 12.65 11.63
C LEU A 445 -12.51 12.26 10.39
N LEU A 446 -12.26 10.96 10.19
CA LEU A 446 -11.50 10.49 9.04
C LEU A 446 -12.28 10.70 7.75
N LYS A 447 -13.57 10.37 7.70
CA LYS A 447 -14.42 10.65 6.54
C LYS A 447 -14.45 12.14 6.21
N HIS A 448 -14.58 13.02 7.20
CA HIS A 448 -14.51 14.47 7.02
C HIS A 448 -13.19 14.91 6.39
N TYR A 449 -12.07 14.41 6.94
CA TYR A 449 -10.74 14.68 6.41
C TYR A 449 -10.58 14.15 4.97
N LYS A 450 -10.87 12.88 4.72
CA LYS A 450 -10.70 12.26 3.39
C LYS A 450 -11.62 12.91 2.37
N ALA A 451 -12.82 13.36 2.77
CA ALA A 451 -13.68 14.12 1.91
C ALA A 451 -13.02 15.43 1.48
N LEU A 452 -12.55 16.25 2.43
CA LEU A 452 -11.84 17.51 2.15
C LEU A 452 -10.66 17.29 1.20
N ALA A 453 -9.80 16.31 1.50
CA ALA A 453 -8.63 16.01 0.70
C ALA A 453 -8.95 15.54 -0.73
N HIS A 454 -10.13 14.97 -0.96
CA HIS A 454 -10.55 14.42 -2.24
C HIS A 454 -11.70 15.19 -2.92
N VAL A 455 -12.02 16.40 -2.48
CA VAL A 455 -12.94 17.32 -3.17
C VAL A 455 -14.37 16.75 -3.34
N ASN A 456 -14.87 16.05 -2.32
CA ASN A 456 -16.28 15.64 -2.18
C ASN A 456 -17.09 16.45 -1.14
N PRO A 457 -17.74 17.58 -1.53
CA PRO A 457 -18.43 18.45 -0.58
C PRO A 457 -19.49 17.78 0.29
N GLY A 458 -20.20 16.78 -0.25
CA GLY A 458 -21.31 16.14 0.46
C GLY A 458 -20.89 15.30 1.67
N PHE A 459 -19.59 15.11 1.91
CA PHE A 459 -19.05 14.33 3.03
C PHE A 459 -18.27 15.17 4.06
N TRP A 460 -18.23 16.50 3.91
CA TRP A 460 -17.70 17.43 4.93
C TRP A 460 -18.65 18.59 5.29
N THR A 461 -19.82 18.67 4.63
CA THR A 461 -20.94 19.58 4.97
C THR A 461 -21.95 18.88 5.84
#